data_AF-A0A9P5VYU3-F1
#
_entry.id   AF-A0A9P5VYU3-F1
#
_cell.length_a   1.000
_cell.length_b   1.000
_cell.length_c   1.000
_cell.angle_alpha   90.00
_cell.angle_beta   90.00
_cell.angle_gamma   90.00
#
_symmetry.space_group_name_H-M   'P 1'
#
loop_
_entity.id
_entity.type
_entity.pdbx_description
1 polymer ?
#
loop_
_entity_poly.entity_id
_entity_poly.type
_entity_poly.pdbx_seq_one_letter_code
_entity_poly.pdbx_strand_id
1 'polypeptide(L)'
;MIDFYGATSSGKTLYLYAIIIATILPKSWKYSKSKPPIPLSGKARSVVFVDMDQGFSAQRLKTLLCLEIVSRIHDWNEGQTMKEQETDENTNPDHRETSESGPVSHQDYVDPGTLEMQAKIEQLAMSCLRNVHVFRPPDAISTIAMLRTLDQYFMNLSSDPVMIAGLLRTDYEND
;
A
#
# COMPACT_ATOMS: atom_id res chain seq x y z
N MET A 1 -10.31 -19.07 -10.24
CA MET A 1 -11.20 -18.68 -9.13
C MET A 1 -10.60 -19.25 -7.85
N ILE A 2 -10.44 -18.45 -6.81
CA ILE A 2 -9.89 -18.88 -5.51
C ILE A 2 -10.97 -18.58 -4.48
N ASP A 3 -11.40 -19.62 -3.77
CA ASP A 3 -12.45 -19.51 -2.76
C ASP A 3 -11.88 -19.78 -1.36
N PHE A 4 -12.21 -18.90 -0.40
CA PHE A 4 -11.79 -19.03 0.98
C PHE A 4 -12.97 -19.43 1.86
N TYR A 5 -12.93 -20.63 2.43
CA TYR A 5 -13.95 -21.14 3.34
C TYR A 5 -13.40 -21.25 4.76
N GLY A 6 -14.23 -20.96 5.77
CA GLY A 6 -13.86 -21.06 7.18
C GLY A 6 -14.86 -20.37 8.10
N ALA A 7 -14.76 -20.64 9.40
CA ALA A 7 -15.62 -20.04 10.42
C ALA A 7 -15.54 -18.50 10.45
N THR A 8 -16.51 -17.85 11.09
CA THR A 8 -16.42 -16.41 11.40
C THR A 8 -15.11 -16.12 12.12
N SER A 9 -14.46 -15.00 11.79
CA SER A 9 -13.15 -14.60 12.35
C SER A 9 -11.96 -15.50 12.00
N SER A 10 -12.08 -16.43 11.04
CA SER A 10 -10.95 -17.27 10.58
C SER A 10 -9.89 -16.51 9.75
N GLY A 11 -9.98 -15.19 9.62
CA GLY A 11 -9.02 -14.37 8.89
C GLY A 11 -9.29 -14.17 7.38
N LYS A 12 -10.42 -14.62 6.84
CA LYS A 12 -10.77 -14.46 5.41
C LYS A 12 -10.67 -13.00 4.94
N THR A 13 -11.33 -12.09 5.66
CA THR A 13 -11.29 -10.65 5.36
C THR A 13 -9.88 -10.07 5.45
N LEU A 14 -9.06 -10.58 6.39
CA LEU A 14 -7.67 -10.16 6.51
C LEU A 14 -6.84 -10.60 5.29
N TYR A 15 -7.08 -11.81 4.78
CA TYR A 15 -6.45 -12.29 3.57
C TYR A 15 -6.89 -11.48 2.34
N LEU A 16 -8.18 -11.15 2.24
CA LEU A 16 -8.67 -10.24 1.20
C LEU A 16 -8.00 -8.86 1.29
N TYR A 17 -7.81 -8.31 2.49
CA TYR A 17 -7.05 -7.07 2.67
C TYR A 17 -5.60 -7.21 2.21
N ALA A 18 -4.93 -8.33 2.51
CA ALA A 18 -3.57 -8.57 2.01
C ALA A 18 -3.51 -8.58 0.47
N ILE A 19 -4.47 -9.23 -0.20
CA ILE A 19 -4.58 -9.21 -1.67
C ILE A 19 -4.81 -7.79 -2.18
N ILE A 20 -5.73 -7.03 -1.57
CA ILE A 20 -5.99 -5.63 -1.94
C ILE A 20 -4.71 -4.82 -1.82
N ILE A 21 -4.02 -4.88 -0.67
CA ILE A 21 -2.79 -4.15 -0.38
C ILE A 21 -1.72 -4.44 -1.44
N ALA A 22 -1.44 -5.72 -1.72
CA ALA A 22 -0.47 -6.12 -2.73
C ALA A 22 -0.83 -5.61 -4.14
N THR A 23 -2.12 -5.44 -4.42
CA THR A 23 -2.63 -4.98 -5.72
C THR A 23 -2.55 -3.46 -5.87
N ILE A 24 -2.99 -2.71 -4.85
CA ILE A 24 -3.11 -1.25 -4.91
C ILE A 24 -1.80 -0.51 -4.63
N LEU A 25 -0.86 -1.12 -3.90
CA LEU A 25 0.44 -0.51 -3.65
C LEU A 25 1.21 -0.27 -4.95
N PRO A 26 2.01 0.80 -5.04
CA PRO A 26 2.88 0.99 -6.18
C PRO A 26 4.06 0.02 -6.16
N LYS A 27 4.72 -0.14 -7.31
CA LYS A 27 5.96 -0.94 -7.41
C LYS A 27 7.10 -0.33 -6.60
N SER A 28 7.18 1.00 -6.59
CA SER A 28 8.21 1.76 -5.90
C SER A 28 7.66 3.11 -5.46
N TRP A 29 8.24 3.70 -4.42
CA TRP A 29 7.80 4.97 -3.85
C TRP A 29 8.92 5.98 -3.73
N LYS A 30 8.73 7.14 -4.38
CA LYS A 30 9.62 8.29 -4.28
C LYS A 30 9.09 9.26 -3.22
N TYR A 31 9.63 9.17 -2.00
CA TYR A 31 9.21 9.95 -0.83
C TYR A 31 10.06 11.22 -0.60
N SER A 32 11.21 11.32 -1.25
CA SER A 32 12.09 12.50 -1.23
C SER A 32 12.69 12.76 -2.63
N LYS A 33 13.11 14.01 -2.88
CA LYS A 33 13.82 14.39 -4.11
C LYS A 33 15.27 13.90 -4.12
N SER A 34 15.88 13.78 -2.95
CA SER A 34 17.31 13.49 -2.77
C SER A 34 17.62 12.01 -2.49
N LYS A 35 16.60 11.18 -2.27
CA LYS A 35 16.75 9.77 -1.89
C LYS A 35 16.25 8.85 -3.00
N PRO A 36 16.81 7.63 -3.11
CA PRO A 36 16.34 6.65 -4.07
C PRO A 36 14.88 6.23 -3.78
N PRO A 37 14.15 5.77 -4.80
CA PRO A 37 12.80 5.24 -4.60
C PRO A 37 12.84 3.89 -3.87
N ILE A 38 11.99 3.74 -2.86
CA ILE A 38 11.88 2.51 -2.06
C ILE A 38 11.04 1.49 -2.84
N PRO A 39 11.52 0.25 -3.07
CA PRO A 39 10.72 -0.78 -3.70
C PRO A 39 9.59 -1.24 -2.77
N LEU A 40 8.34 -1.06 -3.19
CA LEU A 40 7.16 -1.51 -2.45
C LEU A 40 6.49 -2.74 -3.08
N SER A 41 7.00 -3.22 -4.22
CA SER A 41 6.62 -4.50 -4.85
C SER A 41 5.13 -4.70 -5.15
N GLY A 42 4.32 -3.63 -5.13
CA GLY A 42 2.90 -3.69 -5.47
C GLY A 42 2.62 -3.66 -6.97
N LYS A 43 1.35 -3.68 -7.37
CA LYS A 43 0.93 -3.70 -8.78
C LYS A 43 0.42 -2.37 -9.34
N ALA A 44 0.12 -1.39 -8.48
CA ALA A 44 -0.50 -0.11 -8.86
C ALA A 44 -1.79 -0.29 -9.68
N ARG A 45 -2.67 -1.22 -9.28
CA ARG A 45 -3.93 -1.52 -9.96
C ARG A 45 -5.13 -1.26 -9.07
N SER A 46 -6.30 -1.09 -9.69
CA SER A 46 -7.57 -0.97 -8.98
C SER A 46 -8.15 -2.33 -8.61
N VAL A 47 -8.89 -2.36 -7.51
CA VAL A 47 -9.62 -3.53 -7.00
C VAL A 47 -11.09 -3.17 -6.86
N VAL A 48 -11.96 -4.05 -7.36
CA VAL A 48 -13.38 -4.06 -7.02
C VAL A 48 -13.58 -4.99 -5.85
N PHE A 49 -14.20 -4.48 -4.79
CA PHE A 49 -14.57 -5.25 -3.62
C PHE A 49 -16.09 -5.24 -3.49
N VAL A 50 -16.71 -6.42 -3.58
CA VAL A 50 -18.16 -6.57 -3.40
C VAL A 50 -18.40 -7.01 -1.96
N ASP A 51 -18.87 -6.08 -1.15
CA ASP A 51 -19.07 -6.20 0.30
C ASP A 51 -20.52 -6.59 0.59
N MET A 52 -20.80 -7.90 0.56
CA MET A 52 -22.14 -8.44 0.74
C MET A 52 -22.60 -8.50 2.20
N ASP A 53 -21.66 -8.63 3.14
CA ASP A 53 -21.92 -8.76 4.57
C ASP A 53 -21.61 -7.48 5.36
N GLN A 54 -21.25 -6.41 4.66
CA GLN A 54 -20.86 -5.11 5.23
C GLN A 54 -19.64 -5.20 6.17
N GLY A 55 -18.79 -6.21 5.98
CA GLY A 55 -17.57 -6.41 6.76
C GLY A 55 -16.39 -5.53 6.33
N PHE A 56 -16.49 -4.84 5.20
CA PHE A 56 -15.39 -3.98 4.72
C PHE A 56 -15.20 -2.73 5.58
N SER A 57 -13.95 -2.47 5.96
CA SER A 57 -13.52 -1.30 6.72
C SER A 57 -12.33 -0.61 6.04
N ALA A 58 -12.58 0.56 5.47
CA ALA A 58 -11.53 1.40 4.87
C ALA A 58 -10.46 1.80 5.89
N GLN A 59 -10.88 2.09 7.14
CA GLN A 59 -9.96 2.40 8.23
C GLN A 59 -9.02 1.23 8.52
N ARG A 60 -9.56 0.01 8.62
CA ARG A 60 -8.74 -1.18 8.86
C ARG A 60 -7.78 -1.44 7.70
N LEU A 61 -8.25 -1.27 6.47
CA LEU A 61 -7.41 -1.38 5.28
C LEU A 61 -6.28 -0.33 5.28
N LYS A 62 -6.57 0.94 5.61
CA LYS A 62 -5.56 2.00 5.76
C LYS A 62 -4.50 1.59 6.79
N THR A 63 -4.91 1.13 7.97
CA THR A 63 -3.98 0.72 9.03
C THR A 63 -3.05 -0.41 8.54
N LEU A 64 -3.62 -1.45 7.93
CA LEU A 64 -2.83 -2.56 7.41
C LEU A 64 -1.90 -2.13 6.26
N LEU A 65 -2.35 -1.22 5.41
CA LEU A 65 -1.56 -0.65 4.33
C LEU A 65 -0.36 0.14 4.86
N CYS A 66 -0.54 0.96 5.91
CA CYS A 66 0.57 1.67 6.57
C CYS A 66 1.57 0.68 7.19
N LEU A 67 1.09 -0.33 7.91
CA LEU A 67 1.95 -1.36 8.52
C LEU A 67 2.76 -2.10 7.46
N GLU A 68 2.13 -2.45 6.35
CA GLU A 68 2.80 -3.12 5.25
C GLU A 68 3.87 -2.24 4.59
N ILE A 69 3.61 -0.94 4.41
CA ILE A 69 4.61 0.01 3.89
C ILE A 69 5.81 0.08 4.85
N VAL A 70 5.57 0.15 6.16
CA VAL A 70 6.64 0.12 7.18
C VAL A 70 7.45 -1.16 7.09
N SER A 71 6.80 -2.33 6.96
CA SER A 71 7.49 -3.61 6.79
C SER A 71 8.41 -3.59 5.58
N ARG A 72 7.95 -3.08 4.43
CA ARG A 72 8.78 -3.02 3.21
C ARG A 72 9.94 -2.05 3.32
N ILE A 73 9.81 -0.98 4.10
CA ILE A 73 10.92 -0.06 4.39
C ILE A 73 11.97 -0.79 5.23
N HIS A 74 11.55 -1.56 6.23
CA HIS A 74 12.45 -2.36 7.06
C HIS A 74 13.21 -3.39 6.23
N ASP A 75 12.50 -4.20 5.44
CA ASP A 75 13.11 -5.20 4.55
C ASP A 75 14.09 -4.56 3.55
N TRP A 76 13.77 -3.37 3.05
CA TRP A 76 14.64 -2.64 2.13
C TRP A 76 15.90 -2.11 2.81
N ASN A 77 15.79 -1.60 4.05
CA ASN A 77 16.94 -1.18 4.86
C ASN A 77 17.88 -2.35 5.12
N GLU A 78 17.36 -3.52 5.51
CA GLU A 78 18.15 -4.75 5.70
C GLU A 78 18.83 -5.20 4.41
N GLY A 79 18.15 -5.08 3.27
CA GLY A 79 18.74 -5.40 1.97
C GLY A 79 19.86 -4.46 1.52
N GLN A 80 20.00 -3.26 2.13
CA GLN A 80 21.13 -2.36 1.85
C GLN A 80 22.36 -2.71 2.69
N THR A 81 22.17 -3.08 3.97
CA THR A 81 23.30 -3.39 4.87
C THR A 81 24.10 -4.62 4.41
N MET A 82 23.44 -5.61 3.79
CA MET A 82 24.11 -6.80 3.26
C MET A 82 24.94 -6.52 1.99
N LYS A 83 24.54 -5.55 1.15
CA LYS A 83 25.27 -5.20 -0.09
C LYS A 83 26.60 -4.49 0.17
N GLU A 84 26.69 -3.78 1.29
CA GLU A 84 27.92 -3.09 1.68
C GLU A 84 29.02 -4.08 2.11
N GLN A 85 28.66 -5.24 2.70
CA GLN A 85 29.64 -6.24 3.18
C GLN A 85 30.25 -7.13 2.09
N GLU A 86 29.57 -7.37 0.97
CA GLU A 86 30.10 -8.18 -0.15
C GLU A 86 31.15 -7.43 -0.99
N THR A 87 31.30 -6.11 -0.83
CA THR A 87 32.20 -5.30 -1.67
C THR A 87 33.61 -5.16 -1.10
N ASP A 88 33.83 -5.46 0.19
CA ASP A 88 35.12 -5.25 0.88
C ASP A 88 36.01 -6.51 0.97
N GLU A 89 35.55 -7.70 0.56
CA GLU A 89 36.30 -8.96 0.71
C GLU A 89 37.32 -9.28 -0.40
N ASN A 90 37.70 -8.33 -1.26
CA ASN A 90 38.71 -8.55 -2.30
C ASN A 90 39.98 -7.70 -2.18
N THR A 91 40.31 -7.22 -0.97
CA THR A 91 41.61 -6.56 -0.73
C THR A 91 42.43 -7.34 0.30
N ASN A 92 43.55 -7.85 -0.19
CA ASN A 92 44.68 -8.52 0.45
C ASN A 92 44.89 -8.18 1.96
N PRO A 93 45.13 -9.17 2.84
CA PRO A 93 45.28 -8.92 4.26
C PRO A 93 46.73 -8.57 4.59
N ASP A 94 47.03 -7.30 4.83
CA ASP A 94 48.12 -6.97 5.74
C ASP A 94 47.87 -5.64 6.47
N HIS A 95 48.24 -5.65 7.74
CA HIS A 95 48.16 -4.59 8.74
C HIS A 95 46.81 -4.24 9.40
N ARG A 96 46.69 -4.81 10.61
CA ARG A 96 45.87 -4.47 11.76
C ARG A 96 46.16 -3.05 12.26
N GLU A 97 45.17 -2.17 12.26
CA GLU A 97 45.10 -1.04 13.20
C GLU A 97 43.67 -0.81 13.71
N THR A 98 43.61 -0.61 15.01
CA THR A 98 42.49 -0.21 15.86
C THR A 98 41.80 1.03 15.29
N SER A 99 40.47 1.00 15.12
CA SER A 99 39.72 2.21 14.75
C SER A 99 38.35 2.24 15.43
N GLU A 100 38.10 3.41 16.02
CA GLU A 100 36.94 3.80 16.79
C GLU A 100 35.65 3.64 15.99
N SER A 101 34.62 3.12 16.65
CA SER A 101 33.25 3.06 16.15
C SER A 101 32.65 4.46 16.06
N GLY A 102 33.01 5.20 15.00
CA GLY A 102 32.28 6.37 14.54
C GLY A 102 30.90 5.98 13.97
N PRO A 103 29.90 6.88 13.98
CA PRO A 103 28.59 6.57 13.45
C PRO A 103 28.67 6.42 11.92
N VAL A 104 28.35 5.23 11.43
CA VAL A 104 28.24 4.94 10.00
C VAL A 104 27.20 5.88 9.39
N SER A 105 27.63 6.74 8.48
CA SER A 105 26.74 7.61 7.71
C SER A 105 25.98 6.77 6.68
N HIS A 106 24.92 6.08 7.12
CA HIS A 106 24.00 5.36 6.23
C HIS A 106 23.21 6.36 5.39
N GLN A 107 23.80 6.79 4.26
CA GLN A 107 23.25 7.85 3.44
C GLN A 107 21.91 7.50 2.79
N ASP A 108 21.48 6.23 2.83
CA ASP A 108 20.20 5.75 2.30
C ASP A 108 19.28 5.10 3.35
N TYR A 109 19.68 5.04 4.63
CA TYR A 109 18.78 4.57 5.69
C TYR A 109 17.54 5.46 5.83
N VAL A 110 16.40 4.81 6.05
CA VAL A 110 15.11 5.47 6.26
C VAL A 110 14.50 4.99 7.56
N ASP A 111 14.30 5.90 8.49
CA ASP A 111 13.60 5.64 9.74
C ASP A 111 12.08 5.86 9.57
N PRO A 112 11.28 4.77 9.51
CA PRO A 112 9.82 4.88 9.42
C PRO A 112 9.18 5.42 10.71
N GLY A 113 9.91 5.47 11.83
CA GLY A 113 9.45 5.97 13.11
C GLY A 113 9.38 7.50 13.20
N THR A 114 10.04 8.23 12.29
CA THR A 114 10.01 9.70 12.28
C THR A 114 8.62 10.23 11.95
N LEU A 115 8.21 11.32 12.60
CA LEU A 115 6.88 11.92 12.40
C LEU A 115 6.65 12.36 10.94
N GLU A 116 7.67 12.91 10.28
CA GLU A 116 7.59 13.28 8.86
C GLU A 116 7.34 12.05 7.99
N MET A 117 8.07 10.96 8.22
CA MET A 117 7.93 9.74 7.44
C MET A 117 6.57 9.08 7.66
N GLN A 118 6.08 9.05 8.90
CA GLN A 118 4.72 8.56 9.20
C GLN A 118 3.66 9.33 8.42
N ALA A 119 3.75 10.68 8.38
CA ALA A 119 2.82 11.49 7.61
C ALA A 119 2.89 11.17 6.10
N LYS A 120 4.09 10.94 5.56
CA LYS A 120 4.28 10.53 4.15
C LYS A 120 3.72 9.13 3.86
N ILE A 121 3.90 8.18 4.78
CA ILE A 121 3.33 6.82 4.67
C ILE A 121 1.80 6.91 4.66
N GLU A 122 1.22 7.70 5.56
CA GLU A 122 -0.22 7.91 5.59
C GLU A 122 -0.75 8.57 4.31
N GLN A 123 -0.04 9.56 3.78
CA GLN A 123 -0.39 10.19 2.50
C GLN A 123 -0.35 9.18 1.35
N LEU A 124 0.69 8.34 1.28
CA LEU A 124 0.77 7.27 0.29
C LEU A 124 -0.38 6.28 0.45
N ALA A 125 -0.66 5.84 1.68
CA ALA A 125 -1.75 4.92 1.97
C ALA A 125 -3.10 5.49 1.51
N MET A 126 -3.40 6.74 1.86
CA MET A 126 -4.60 7.45 1.42
C MET A 126 -4.68 7.57 -0.11
N SER A 127 -3.56 7.83 -0.78
CA SER A 127 -3.52 7.87 -2.25
C SER A 127 -3.83 6.50 -2.87
N CYS A 128 -3.36 5.41 -2.27
CA CYS A 128 -3.60 4.05 -2.78
C CYS A 128 -5.04 3.60 -2.57
N LEU A 129 -5.71 4.05 -1.51
CA LEU A 129 -7.12 3.72 -1.25
C LEU A 129 -8.07 4.20 -2.35
N ARG A 130 -7.68 5.21 -3.16
CA ARG A 130 -8.45 5.65 -4.34
C ARG A 130 -8.62 4.55 -5.38
N ASN A 131 -7.78 3.52 -5.35
CA ASN A 131 -7.83 2.38 -6.25
C ASN A 131 -8.76 1.26 -5.72
N VAL A 132 -9.48 1.46 -4.61
CA VAL A 132 -10.41 0.46 -4.06
C VAL A 132 -11.84 0.93 -4.29
N HIS A 133 -12.59 0.17 -5.09
CA HIS A 133 -13.99 0.45 -5.42
C HIS A 133 -14.87 -0.56 -4.67
N VAL A 134 -15.63 -0.08 -3.68
CA VAL A 134 -16.45 -0.93 -2.82
C VAL A 134 -17.91 -0.82 -3.24
N PHE A 135 -18.55 -1.96 -3.50
CA PHE A 135 -19.97 -2.05 -3.81
C PHE A 135 -20.69 -2.88 -2.76
N ARG A 136 -21.85 -2.40 -2.31
CA ARG A 136 -22.71 -3.06 -1.30
C ARG A 136 -24.13 -3.26 -1.85
N PRO A 137 -24.31 -4.13 -2.87
CA PRO A 137 -25.63 -4.36 -3.43
C PRO A 137 -26.53 -5.05 -2.37
N PRO A 138 -27.78 -4.57 -2.17
CA PRO A 138 -28.67 -5.09 -1.14
C PRO A 138 -29.27 -6.47 -1.49
N ASP A 139 -29.33 -6.81 -2.77
CA ASP A 139 -29.94 -8.03 -3.27
C ASP A 139 -29.26 -8.56 -4.54
N ALA A 140 -29.63 -9.77 -4.96
CA ALA A 140 -29.07 -10.43 -6.12
C ALA A 140 -29.33 -9.67 -7.44
N ILE A 141 -30.47 -8.98 -7.58
CA ILE A 141 -30.80 -8.23 -8.79
C ILE A 141 -29.86 -7.04 -8.95
N SER A 142 -29.64 -6.32 -7.85
CA SER A 142 -28.71 -5.19 -7.75
C SER A 142 -27.28 -5.63 -8.02
N THR A 143 -26.88 -6.81 -7.54
CA THR A 143 -25.57 -7.40 -7.85
C THR A 143 -25.44 -7.66 -9.35
N ILE A 144 -26.42 -8.30 -9.99
CA ILE A 144 -26.39 -8.58 -11.43
C ILE A 144 -26.36 -7.28 -12.24
N ALA A 145 -27.15 -6.28 -11.85
CA ALA A 145 -27.16 -4.98 -12.50
C ALA A 145 -25.79 -4.29 -12.41
N MET A 146 -25.17 -4.29 -11.23
CA MET A 146 -23.83 -3.74 -11.01
C MET A 146 -22.76 -4.47 -11.84
N LEU A 147 -22.80 -5.80 -11.91
CA LEU A 147 -21.87 -6.57 -12.73
C LEU A 147 -22.01 -6.25 -14.22
N ARG A 148 -23.23 -5.99 -14.70
CA ARG A 148 -23.50 -5.61 -16.11
C ARG A 148 -23.01 -4.21 -16.47
N THR A 149 -22.92 -3.30 -15.51
CA THR A 149 -22.51 -1.90 -15.73
C THR A 149 -21.07 -1.63 -15.32
N LEU A 150 -20.36 -2.62 -14.77
CA LEU A 150 -19.01 -2.48 -14.25
C LEU A 150 -18.01 -1.98 -15.32
N ASP A 151 -18.11 -2.48 -16.55
CA ASP A 151 -17.25 -2.05 -17.64
C ASP A 151 -17.46 -0.56 -17.98
N GLN A 152 -18.73 -0.12 -18.00
CA GLN A 152 -19.07 1.28 -18.24
C GLN A 152 -18.55 2.17 -17.10
N TYR A 153 -18.66 1.70 -15.85
CA TYR A 153 -18.10 2.38 -14.68
C TYR A 153 -16.59 2.62 -14.83
N PHE A 154 -15.83 1.62 -15.27
CA PHE A 154 -14.40 1.76 -15.50
C PHE A 154 -14.03 2.67 -16.68
N MET A 155 -14.81 2.62 -17.77
CA MET A 155 -14.60 3.55 -18.89
C MET A 155 -14.79 5.00 -18.44
N ASN A 156 -15.82 5.28 -17.64
CA ASN A 156 -16.07 6.62 -17.12
C ASN A 156 -14.98 7.10 -16.16
N LEU A 157 -14.47 6.21 -15.29
CA LEU A 157 -13.33 6.51 -14.40
C LEU A 157 -12.06 6.92 -15.15
N SER A 158 -11.81 6.31 -16.31
CA SER A 158 -10.62 6.62 -17.13
C SER A 158 -10.74 7.93 -17.91
N SER A 159 -11.97 8.45 -18.06
CA SER A 159 -12.29 9.57 -18.95
C SER A 159 -12.37 10.93 -18.24
N ASP A 160 -12.35 10.97 -16.90
CA ASP A 160 -12.69 12.20 -16.16
C ASP A 160 -11.79 12.48 -14.93
N PRO A 161 -10.81 13.42 -15.03
CA PRO A 161 -9.99 13.83 -13.90
C PRO A 161 -10.72 14.73 -12.87
N VAL A 162 -11.90 15.28 -13.19
CA VAL A 162 -12.51 16.41 -12.45
C VAL A 162 -13.71 15.99 -11.58
N MET A 163 -14.37 14.88 -11.89
CA MET A 163 -15.60 14.45 -11.16
C MET A 163 -15.38 13.90 -9.74
N ILE A 164 -14.13 13.56 -9.35
CA ILE A 164 -13.84 12.99 -8.02
C ILE A 164 -13.97 14.03 -6.89
N ALA A 165 -13.95 15.33 -7.21
CA ALA A 165 -14.22 16.38 -6.24
C ALA A 165 -15.73 16.65 -6.03
N GLY A 166 -16.59 16.24 -6.97
CA GLY A 166 -18.04 16.54 -6.96
C GLY A 166 -18.89 15.53 -6.18
N LEU A 167 -18.47 14.26 -6.10
CA LEU A 167 -19.25 13.18 -5.48
C LEU A 167 -19.02 13.02 -3.96
N LEU A 168 -18.17 13.84 -3.34
CA LEU A 168 -17.99 13.92 -1.89
C LEU A 168 -18.70 15.13 -1.24
N ARG A 169 -19.57 15.85 -1.98
CA ARG A 169 -20.18 17.10 -1.49
C ARG A 169 -21.72 17.15 -1.50
N THR A 170 -22.42 16.04 -1.58
CA THR A 170 -23.87 16.04 -1.39
C THR A 170 -24.25 15.01 -0.33
N ASP A 171 -24.15 15.42 0.94
CA ASP A 171 -24.93 14.89 2.06
C ASP A 171 -24.89 15.86 3.26
N TYR A 172 -24.88 17.17 3.00
CA TYR A 172 -25.17 18.20 4.01
C TYR A 172 -25.86 19.38 3.34
N GLU A 173 -27.15 19.20 3.02
CA GLU A 173 -28.19 20.24 2.97
C GLU A 173 -29.51 19.56 2.58
N ASN A 174 -30.33 19.23 3.58
CA ASN A 174 -31.74 19.65 3.66
C ASN A 174 -32.46 19.01 4.87
N ASP A 175 -33.05 19.92 5.66
CA ASP A 175 -33.92 19.81 6.85
C ASP A 175 -33.38 19.17 8.15
#